data_AF-A0A316NZN0-F1
#
_entry.id   AF-A0A316NZN0-F1
#
_cell.length_a   1.000
_cell.length_b   1.000
_cell.length_c   1.000
_cell.angle_alpha   90.00
_cell.angle_beta   90.00
_cell.angle_gamma   90.00
#
_symmetry.space_group_name_H-M   'P 1'
#
loop_
_entity.id
_entity.type
_entity.pdbx_description
1 polymer ?
#
loop_
_entity_poly.entity_id
_entity_poly.type
_entity_poly.pdbx_seq_one_letter_code
_entity_poly.pdbx_strand_id
1 'polypeptide(L)'
;MIASLKSISEILGKPGTRYLIPVFQRVYSWDRMQCEQLWNDMMKTDSGADGHFTGTFIYRPETERAHGGSDAVIECAEVSLIDGQQRLTTLTLMLVALRDAMRDAGDTARANQIDETYLHCVTDTSKLVLSDADAPTMAHLVDGVPAPGEDDLSQLLVEGYELFKEKVEESSVDADAVIKGLDSLRVVAVELEEDDAPQQVFESLNAKGRPLSTIDLLRNVIMAKYGATEQRRLFDMYWAPIDEAFHQFGAEQDVYLDAALHAWAEKHAPGIRASKRSELYQAFKAYLGGHDSISLEELLRSINESCLAFAAAPGSPEAKKHLDWAVEKPQGLISQSKLFGD
;
A
#
# COMPACT_ATOMS: atom_id res chain seq x y z
N MET A 1 11.99 8.16 17.44
CA MET A 1 12.08 8.39 15.97
C MET A 1 13.37 9.08 15.53
N ILE A 2 13.99 8.60 14.45
CA ILE A 2 15.12 9.25 13.77
C ILE A 2 14.70 9.63 12.34
N ALA A 3 14.77 10.92 11.99
CA ALA A 3 14.47 11.42 10.64
C ALA A 3 15.76 11.89 9.95
N SER A 4 15.96 11.50 8.69
CA SER A 4 17.13 11.87 7.90
C SER A 4 16.77 12.01 6.42
N LEU A 5 17.44 12.93 5.71
CA LEU A 5 17.33 13.03 4.26
C LEU A 5 18.25 11.97 3.63
N LYS A 6 17.69 11.07 2.83
CA LYS A 6 18.43 10.01 2.12
C LYS A 6 18.07 10.01 0.64
N SER A 7 18.98 9.54 -0.22
CA SER A 7 18.58 9.14 -1.57
C SER A 7 17.79 7.83 -1.53
N ILE A 8 16.99 7.59 -2.58
CA ILE A 8 16.32 6.31 -2.77
C ILE A 8 17.33 5.18 -2.96
N SER A 9 18.43 5.42 -3.67
CA SER A 9 19.48 4.42 -3.85
C SER A 9 20.15 4.02 -2.54
N GLU A 10 20.34 4.96 -1.60
CA GLU A 10 20.81 4.65 -0.23
C GLU A 10 19.84 3.76 0.56
N ILE A 11 18.53 3.84 0.26
CA ILE A 11 17.50 3.01 0.90
C ILE A 11 17.48 1.64 0.24
N LEU A 12 17.14 1.58 -1.06
CA LEU A 12 17.03 0.32 -1.80
C LEU A 12 18.36 -0.44 -1.84
N GLY A 13 19.48 0.26 -1.96
CA GLY A 13 20.82 -0.32 -2.03
C GLY A 13 21.43 -0.67 -0.68
N LYS A 14 20.72 -0.46 0.45
CA LYS A 14 21.27 -0.74 1.79
C LYS A 14 21.62 -2.23 1.91
N PRO A 15 22.90 -2.60 2.13
CA PRO A 15 23.30 -4.00 2.20
C PRO A 15 22.64 -4.73 3.37
N GLY A 16 22.33 -6.02 3.19
CA GLY A 16 21.77 -6.88 4.25
C GLY A 16 20.47 -6.36 4.86
N THR A 17 19.70 -5.55 4.13
CA THR A 17 18.39 -5.05 4.56
C THR A 17 17.31 -5.54 3.61
N ARG A 18 16.22 -6.05 4.16
CA ARG A 18 15.03 -6.49 3.45
C ARG A 18 13.83 -5.67 3.89
N TYR A 19 13.05 -5.18 2.94
CA TYR A 19 11.87 -4.36 3.17
C TYR A 19 10.61 -5.19 3.06
N LEU A 20 9.78 -5.17 4.10
CA LEU A 20 8.52 -5.91 4.17
C LEU A 20 7.37 -4.91 4.11
N ILE A 21 6.43 -5.10 3.19
CA ILE A 21 5.14 -4.41 3.25
C ILE A 21 4.21 -5.28 4.12
N PRO A 22 3.75 -4.79 5.29
CA PRO A 22 2.85 -5.55 6.14
C PRO A 22 1.58 -5.99 5.41
N VAL A 23 1.06 -7.16 5.75
CA VAL A 23 -0.11 -7.79 5.09
C VAL A 23 -1.36 -6.94 5.08
N PHE A 24 -1.53 -6.09 6.08
CA PHE A 24 -2.68 -5.20 6.23
C PHE A 24 -2.50 -3.86 5.51
N GLN A 25 -1.37 -3.63 4.83
CA GLN A 25 -1.21 -2.47 3.96
C GLN A 25 -1.89 -2.74 2.61
N ARG A 26 -2.28 -1.65 1.93
CA ARG A 26 -2.95 -1.75 0.63
C ARG A 26 -2.06 -2.41 -0.43
N VAL A 27 -2.71 -3.06 -1.38
CA VAL A 27 -2.08 -3.56 -2.62
C VAL A 27 -1.52 -2.42 -3.48
N TYR A 28 -0.71 -2.75 -4.48
CA TYR A 28 -0.23 -1.81 -5.47
C TYR A 28 -1.42 -1.19 -6.24
N SER A 29 -1.40 0.14 -6.37
CA SER A 29 -2.55 0.92 -6.85
C SER A 29 -2.14 2.14 -7.68
N TRP A 30 -0.86 2.22 -8.08
CA TRP A 30 -0.39 3.26 -8.99
C TRP A 30 -0.70 2.87 -10.43
N ASP A 31 -1.34 3.79 -11.15
CA ASP A 31 -1.64 3.64 -12.56
C ASP A 31 -0.49 4.14 -13.45
N ARG A 32 -0.65 3.96 -14.77
CA ARG A 32 0.33 4.40 -15.77
C ARG A 32 0.72 5.87 -15.62
N MET A 33 -0.23 6.76 -15.31
CA MET A 33 0.04 8.20 -15.18
C MET A 33 0.96 8.49 -13.99
N GLN A 34 0.73 7.83 -12.84
CA GLN A 34 1.59 7.98 -11.66
C GLN A 34 2.98 7.40 -11.89
N CYS A 35 3.07 6.25 -12.58
CA CYS A 35 4.33 5.64 -12.98
C CYS A 35 5.14 6.54 -13.94
N GLU A 36 4.49 7.11 -14.95
CA GLU A 36 5.10 8.06 -15.89
C GLU A 36 5.56 9.34 -15.20
N GLN A 37 4.79 9.84 -14.23
CA GLN A 37 5.18 11.00 -13.45
C GLN A 37 6.48 10.74 -12.68
N LEU A 38 6.56 9.63 -11.94
CA LEU A 38 7.77 9.29 -11.18
C LEU A 38 8.98 9.07 -12.10
N TRP A 39 8.80 8.40 -13.25
CA TRP A 39 9.85 8.25 -14.26
C TRP A 39 10.38 9.60 -14.74
N ASN A 40 9.47 10.51 -15.10
CA ASN A 40 9.83 11.84 -15.56
C ASN A 40 10.55 12.64 -14.48
N ASP A 41 10.10 12.56 -13.22
CA ASP A 41 10.74 13.25 -12.11
C ASP A 41 12.16 12.73 -11.85
N MET A 42 12.38 11.41 -11.96
CA MET A 42 13.70 10.78 -11.90
C MET A 42 14.62 11.27 -13.03
N MET A 43 14.12 11.25 -14.27
CA MET A 43 14.91 11.59 -15.47
C MET A 43 15.13 13.10 -15.65
N LYS A 44 14.29 13.96 -15.05
CA LYS A 44 14.43 15.42 -15.10
C LYS A 44 15.57 15.97 -14.25
N THR A 45 16.19 15.13 -13.40
CA THR A 45 17.19 15.63 -12.46
C THR A 45 18.48 15.99 -13.21
N ASP A 46 18.53 17.24 -13.66
CA ASP A 46 19.74 17.90 -14.10
C ASP A 46 20.79 17.76 -13.00
N SER A 47 22.06 17.70 -13.42
CA SER A 47 23.24 17.41 -12.59
C SER A 47 23.56 18.47 -11.52
N GLY A 48 22.57 19.21 -11.02
CA GLY A 48 22.66 20.12 -9.89
C GLY A 48 22.68 19.37 -8.55
N ALA A 49 23.41 19.92 -7.59
CA ALA A 49 23.67 19.31 -6.29
C ALA A 49 22.42 19.12 -5.40
N ASP A 50 21.28 19.70 -5.79
CA ASP A 50 20.04 19.68 -5.02
C ASP A 50 19.11 18.59 -5.59
N GLY A 51 19.18 17.39 -4.99
CA GLY A 51 18.36 16.25 -5.42
C GLY A 51 16.84 16.52 -5.38
N HIS A 52 16.08 15.75 -6.14
CA HIS A 52 14.63 15.92 -6.27
C HIS A 52 13.89 15.29 -5.09
N PHE A 53 13.18 16.10 -4.31
CA PHE A 53 12.38 15.60 -3.19
C PHE A 53 11.15 14.83 -3.69
N THR A 54 11.12 13.52 -3.47
CA THR A 54 10.03 12.64 -3.94
C THR A 54 9.06 12.21 -2.83
N GLY A 55 9.33 12.58 -1.56
CA GLY A 55 8.38 12.39 -0.44
C GLY A 55 8.99 11.79 0.82
N THR A 56 8.16 11.12 1.60
CA THR A 56 8.53 10.45 2.86
C THR A 56 8.66 8.94 2.69
N PHE A 57 9.47 8.34 3.55
CA PHE A 57 9.62 6.90 3.66
C PHE A 57 9.67 6.55 5.14
N ILE A 58 8.60 5.94 5.65
CA ILE A 58 8.46 5.62 7.07
C ILE A 58 8.60 4.12 7.22
N TYR A 59 9.50 3.69 8.10
CA TYR A 59 9.76 2.28 8.31
C TYR A 59 10.08 1.98 9.77
N ARG A 60 9.89 0.72 10.15
CA ARG A 60 10.18 0.21 11.49
C ARG A 60 11.02 -1.06 11.37
N PRO A 61 12.19 -1.14 12.02
CA PRO A 61 12.94 -2.39 12.14
C PRO A 61 12.08 -3.45 12.82
N GLU A 62 12.04 -4.67 12.28
CA GLU A 62 11.36 -5.79 12.94
C GLU A 62 12.29 -6.38 14.01
N THR A 63 11.88 -6.31 15.28
CA THR A 63 12.67 -6.77 16.43
C THR A 63 12.41 -8.23 16.80
N GLU A 64 11.29 -8.79 16.35
CA GLU A 64 10.96 -10.20 16.50
C GLU A 64 11.12 -10.94 15.16
N ARG A 65 11.78 -12.10 15.19
CA ARG A 65 11.86 -13.01 14.04
C ARG A 65 10.45 -13.54 13.74
N ALA A 66 9.71 -12.87 12.86
CA ALA A 66 8.37 -13.28 12.47
C ALA A 66 8.36 -14.50 11.53
N HIS A 67 9.11 -15.57 11.83
CA HIS A 67 9.09 -16.80 11.05
C HIS A 67 9.21 -18.02 11.98
N GLY A 68 8.07 -18.57 12.36
CA GLY A 68 7.94 -19.85 13.06
C GLY A 68 8.17 -21.07 12.16
N GLY A 69 9.21 -21.05 11.32
CA GLY A 69 9.52 -22.15 10.40
C GLY A 69 11.01 -22.22 10.06
N SER A 70 11.65 -23.31 10.51
CA SER A 70 13.01 -23.82 10.22
C SER A 70 14.17 -22.82 10.17
N ASP A 71 15.09 -22.91 11.14
CA ASP A 71 16.58 -22.84 11.11
C ASP A 71 17.37 -22.13 9.98
N ALA A 72 16.76 -21.30 9.14
CA ALA A 72 17.45 -20.40 8.23
C ALA A 72 17.72 -19.10 8.99
N VAL A 73 19.00 -18.85 9.28
CA VAL A 73 19.45 -17.51 9.65
C VAL A 73 19.05 -16.60 8.49
N ILE A 74 18.04 -15.74 8.69
CA ILE A 74 17.80 -14.65 7.75
C ILE A 74 19.03 -13.75 7.87
N GLU A 75 19.91 -13.78 6.87
CA GLU A 75 21.14 -12.98 6.81
C GLU A 75 20.86 -11.48 6.61
N CYS A 76 19.57 -11.12 6.52
CA CYS A 76 19.07 -9.78 6.30
C CYS A 76 18.33 -9.24 7.53
N ALA A 77 18.59 -7.99 7.88
CA ALA A 77 17.74 -7.23 8.78
C ALA A 77 16.41 -6.92 8.09
N GLU A 78 15.30 -7.32 8.70
CA GLU A 78 13.95 -7.06 8.19
C GLU A 78 13.43 -5.71 8.68
N VAL A 79 12.82 -4.96 7.76
CA VAL A 79 12.32 -3.62 8.00
C VAL A 79 10.91 -3.51 7.42
N SER A 80 9.92 -3.30 8.28
CA SER A 80 8.54 -3.07 7.85
C SER A 80 8.33 -1.66 7.33
N LEU A 81 7.76 -1.54 6.13
CA LEU A 81 7.38 -0.28 5.51
C LEU A 81 5.98 0.13 5.93
N ILE A 82 5.89 1.34 6.45
CA ILE A 82 4.63 1.94 6.91
C ILE A 82 4.15 2.97 5.90
N ASP A 83 5.06 3.67 5.22
CA ASP A 83 4.77 4.63 4.16
C ASP A 83 5.81 4.58 3.04
N GLY A 84 5.41 5.00 1.85
CA GLY A 84 6.26 4.98 0.65
C GLY A 84 6.24 3.66 -0.13
N GLN A 85 5.38 2.71 0.25
CA GLN A 85 5.22 1.40 -0.40
C GLN A 85 5.01 1.46 -1.92
N GLN A 86 4.13 2.34 -2.41
CA GLN A 86 3.79 2.43 -3.83
C GLN A 86 4.98 2.96 -4.64
N ARG A 87 5.68 3.96 -4.09
CA ARG A 87 6.87 4.55 -4.69
C ARG A 87 7.98 3.51 -4.80
N LEU A 88 8.28 2.81 -3.70
CA LEU A 88 9.34 1.81 -3.68
C LEU A 88 9.05 0.63 -4.61
N THR A 89 7.80 0.18 -4.65
CA THR A 89 7.34 -0.86 -5.59
C THR A 89 7.57 -0.40 -7.02
N THR A 90 7.16 0.82 -7.36
CA THR A 90 7.34 1.38 -8.72
C THR A 90 8.82 1.50 -9.10
N LEU A 91 9.68 1.96 -8.19
CA LEU A 91 11.13 2.03 -8.41
C LEU A 91 11.76 0.64 -8.57
N THR A 92 11.24 -0.36 -7.87
CA THR A 92 11.64 -1.76 -8.03
C THR A 92 11.28 -2.24 -9.44
N LEU A 93 10.08 -1.95 -9.95
CA LEU A 93 9.69 -2.28 -11.33
C LEU A 93 10.60 -1.61 -12.37
N MET A 94 10.99 -0.36 -12.15
CA MET A 94 11.96 0.33 -13.03
C MET A 94 13.31 -0.39 -13.06
N LEU A 95 13.79 -0.85 -11.90
CA LEU A 95 15.06 -1.58 -11.79
C LEU A 95 15.01 -2.97 -12.42
N VAL A 96 13.87 -3.67 -12.29
CA VAL A 96 13.59 -4.94 -12.98
C VAL A 96 13.69 -4.74 -14.50
N ALA A 97 12.98 -3.74 -15.04
CA ALA A 97 13.02 -3.43 -16.48
C ALA A 97 14.43 -3.05 -16.97
N LEU A 98 15.16 -2.24 -16.18
CA LEU A 98 16.54 -1.87 -16.49
C LEU A 98 17.47 -3.09 -16.54
N ARG A 99 17.37 -3.99 -15.55
CA ARG A 99 18.15 -5.22 -15.48
C ARG A 99 17.85 -6.11 -16.69
N ASP A 100 16.59 -6.29 -17.03
CA ASP A 100 16.19 -7.16 -18.14
C ASP A 100 16.74 -6.62 -19.47
N ALA A 101 16.64 -5.30 -19.70
CA ALA A 101 17.25 -4.65 -20.87
C ALA A 101 18.78 -4.84 -20.93
N MET A 102 19.48 -4.79 -19.79
CA MET A 102 20.93 -5.09 -19.73
C MET A 102 21.24 -6.55 -20.09
N ARG A 103 20.43 -7.50 -19.61
CA ARG A 103 20.58 -8.92 -19.95
C ARG A 103 20.38 -9.15 -21.44
N ASP A 104 19.35 -8.54 -22.02
CA ASP A 104 19.03 -8.65 -23.45
C ASP A 104 20.13 -8.01 -24.33
N ALA A 105 20.77 -6.94 -23.84
CA ALA A 105 21.93 -6.33 -24.49
C ALA A 105 23.24 -7.12 -24.30
N GLY A 106 23.24 -8.20 -23.49
CA GLY A 106 24.40 -9.02 -23.18
C GLY A 106 25.32 -8.48 -22.08
N ASP A 107 24.93 -7.41 -21.37
CA ASP A 107 25.66 -6.84 -20.23
C ASP A 107 25.26 -7.53 -18.92
N THR A 108 25.53 -8.83 -18.84
CA THR A 108 25.17 -9.66 -17.68
C THR A 108 25.85 -9.18 -16.40
N ALA A 109 27.04 -8.58 -16.50
CA ALA A 109 27.79 -8.11 -15.33
C ALA A 109 27.05 -6.96 -14.63
N ARG A 110 26.58 -5.95 -15.38
CA ARG A 110 25.81 -4.85 -14.81
C ARG A 110 24.41 -5.30 -14.37
N ALA A 111 23.78 -6.21 -15.11
CA ALA A 111 22.50 -6.78 -14.71
C ALA A 111 22.59 -7.47 -13.33
N ASN A 112 23.62 -8.28 -13.11
CA ASN A 112 23.86 -8.94 -11.82
C ASN A 112 24.12 -7.91 -10.71
N GLN A 113 24.81 -6.81 -11.00
CA GLN A 113 25.00 -5.73 -10.02
C GLN A 113 23.67 -5.10 -9.60
N ILE A 114 22.72 -4.90 -10.53
CA ILE A 114 21.37 -4.42 -10.20
C ILE A 114 20.64 -5.41 -9.31
N ASP A 115 20.67 -6.70 -9.64
CA ASP A 115 20.05 -7.75 -8.81
C ASP A 115 20.60 -7.71 -7.37
N GLU A 116 21.92 -7.85 -7.23
CA GLU A 116 22.61 -7.94 -5.93
C GLU A 116 22.46 -6.67 -5.08
N THR A 117 22.37 -5.50 -5.71
CA THR A 117 22.29 -4.23 -4.98
C THR A 117 20.85 -3.91 -4.58
N TYR A 118 19.90 -4.07 -5.51
CA TYR A 118 18.58 -3.46 -5.37
C TYR A 118 17.41 -4.45 -5.39
N LEU A 119 17.55 -5.64 -5.98
CA LEU A 119 16.42 -6.58 -6.16
C LEU A 119 16.48 -7.78 -5.21
N HIS A 120 17.67 -8.14 -4.74
CA HIS A 120 17.90 -9.20 -3.77
C HIS A 120 18.65 -8.69 -2.56
N CYS A 121 18.24 -9.14 -1.37
CA CYS A 121 18.98 -8.88 -0.14
C CYS A 121 20.17 -9.84 0.03
N VAL A 122 19.92 -11.11 -0.26
CA VAL A 122 20.88 -12.20 -0.46
C VAL A 122 20.33 -13.10 -1.57
N THR A 123 21.11 -14.07 -2.05
CA THR A 123 20.68 -15.02 -3.08
C THR A 123 19.30 -15.62 -2.74
N ASP A 124 18.41 -15.67 -3.74
CA ASP A 124 17.03 -16.16 -3.63
C ASP A 124 16.15 -15.47 -2.56
N THR A 125 16.58 -14.31 -2.04
CA THR A 125 15.81 -13.52 -1.07
C THR A 125 15.56 -12.13 -1.62
N SER A 126 14.34 -11.87 -2.10
CA SER A 126 13.96 -10.58 -2.68
C SER A 126 14.11 -9.45 -1.66
N LYS A 127 14.57 -8.28 -2.15
CA LYS A 127 14.83 -7.06 -1.38
C LYS A 127 13.55 -6.44 -0.83
N LEU A 128 12.48 -6.50 -1.61
CA LEU A 128 11.16 -5.97 -1.30
C LEU A 128 10.14 -7.11 -1.33
N VAL A 129 9.41 -7.28 -0.24
CA VAL A 129 8.29 -8.21 -0.13
C VAL A 129 7.00 -7.40 -0.12
N LEU A 130 6.14 -7.66 -1.09
CA LEU A 130 4.82 -7.01 -1.18
C LEU A 130 3.78 -7.75 -0.31
N SER A 131 2.56 -7.20 -0.28
CA SER A 131 1.39 -7.90 0.27
C SER A 131 1.13 -9.22 -0.47
N ASP A 132 0.41 -10.15 0.15
CA ASP A 132 0.17 -11.49 -0.40
C ASP A 132 -0.46 -11.48 -1.79
N ALA A 133 -1.32 -10.49 -2.08
CA ALA A 133 -1.97 -10.35 -3.38
C ALA A 133 -0.98 -10.00 -4.51
N ASP A 134 0.06 -9.22 -4.21
CA ASP A 134 1.01 -8.72 -5.22
C ASP A 134 2.33 -9.51 -5.24
N ALA A 135 2.65 -10.22 -4.15
CA ALA A 135 3.92 -10.93 -3.98
C ALA A 135 4.18 -11.97 -5.10
N PRO A 136 3.20 -12.78 -5.55
CA PRO A 136 3.42 -13.72 -6.65
C PRO A 136 3.78 -13.03 -7.97
N THR A 137 3.11 -11.92 -8.32
CA THR A 137 3.43 -11.15 -9.54
C THR A 137 4.79 -10.49 -9.42
N MET A 138 5.14 -9.91 -8.28
CA MET A 138 6.47 -9.32 -8.09
C MET A 138 7.58 -10.38 -8.16
N ALA A 139 7.37 -11.56 -7.57
CA ALA A 139 8.32 -12.67 -7.69
C ALA A 139 8.48 -13.13 -9.15
N HIS A 140 7.38 -13.21 -9.92
CA HIS A 140 7.45 -13.51 -11.36
C HIS A 140 8.34 -12.49 -12.10
N LEU A 141 8.16 -11.19 -11.85
CA LEU A 141 8.92 -10.13 -12.50
C LEU A 141 10.39 -10.10 -12.06
N VAL A 142 10.66 -10.28 -10.76
CA VAL A 142 12.03 -10.22 -10.22
C VAL A 142 12.81 -11.49 -10.51
N ASP A 143 12.24 -12.66 -10.23
CA ASP A 143 12.95 -13.94 -10.22
C ASP A 143 12.68 -14.80 -11.46
N GLY A 144 11.74 -14.40 -12.32
CA GLY A 144 11.38 -15.17 -13.51
C GLY A 144 10.68 -16.50 -13.19
N VAL A 145 10.16 -16.66 -11.97
CA VAL A 145 9.31 -17.81 -11.61
C VAL A 145 8.04 -17.82 -12.45
N PRO A 146 7.30 -18.94 -12.59
CA PRO A 146 6.06 -18.96 -13.34
C PRO A 146 5.08 -17.88 -12.86
N ALA A 147 4.42 -17.21 -13.79
CA ALA A 147 3.40 -16.22 -13.46
C ALA A 147 2.28 -16.86 -12.63
N PRO A 148 1.68 -16.12 -11.69
CA PRO A 148 0.49 -16.58 -10.98
C PRO A 148 -0.68 -16.79 -11.94
N GLY A 149 -1.75 -17.43 -11.45
CA GLY A 149 -3.00 -17.55 -12.21
C GLY A 149 -3.60 -16.18 -12.55
N GLU A 150 -4.48 -16.11 -13.55
CA GLU A 150 -5.08 -14.85 -14.02
C GLU A 150 -5.77 -14.06 -12.89
N ASP A 151 -6.43 -14.75 -11.95
CA ASP A 151 -7.12 -14.13 -10.81
C ASP A 151 -6.17 -13.53 -9.76
N ASP A 152 -4.95 -14.08 -9.66
CA ASP A 152 -3.91 -13.66 -8.70
C ASP A 152 -2.86 -12.73 -9.35
N LEU A 153 -3.01 -12.41 -10.64
CA LEU A 153 -2.08 -11.58 -11.39
C LEU A 153 -2.40 -10.09 -11.19
N SER A 154 -1.48 -9.37 -10.55
CA SER A 154 -1.59 -7.92 -10.40
C SER A 154 -1.36 -7.20 -11.74
N GLN A 155 -2.44 -6.80 -12.40
CA GLN A 155 -2.39 -6.10 -13.69
C GLN A 155 -1.58 -4.79 -13.61
N LEU A 156 -1.70 -4.04 -12.51
CA LEU A 156 -0.98 -2.78 -12.34
C LEU A 156 0.54 -2.97 -12.23
N LEU A 157 1.00 -4.06 -11.61
CA LEU A 157 2.43 -4.37 -11.57
C LEU A 157 2.97 -4.73 -12.97
N VAL A 158 2.21 -5.52 -13.73
CA VAL A 158 2.57 -5.90 -15.10
C VAL A 158 2.59 -4.67 -16.01
N GLU A 159 1.54 -3.84 -15.98
CA GLU A 159 1.46 -2.60 -16.75
C GLU A 159 2.59 -1.63 -16.40
N GLY A 160 2.94 -1.52 -15.12
CA GLY A 160 4.08 -0.70 -14.66
C GLY A 160 5.41 -1.22 -15.19
N TYR A 161 5.65 -2.54 -15.13
CA TYR A 161 6.85 -3.16 -15.69
C TYR A 161 6.96 -2.92 -17.22
N GLU A 162 5.89 -3.21 -17.96
CA GLU A 162 5.87 -3.04 -19.43
C GLU A 162 6.10 -1.58 -19.84
N LEU A 163 5.52 -0.62 -19.10
CA LEU A 163 5.81 0.80 -19.29
C LEU A 163 7.31 1.10 -19.14
N PHE A 164 7.95 0.62 -18.08
CA PHE A 164 9.37 0.94 -17.87
C PHE A 164 10.29 0.20 -18.83
N LYS A 165 9.91 -1.01 -19.25
CA LYS A 165 10.59 -1.72 -20.33
C LYS A 165 10.55 -0.91 -21.63
N GLU A 166 9.37 -0.44 -22.03
CA GLU A 166 9.19 0.48 -23.16
C GLU A 166 10.09 1.73 -23.02
N LYS A 167 10.09 2.39 -21.84
CA LYS A 167 10.91 3.60 -21.62
C LYS A 167 12.42 3.36 -21.73
N VAL A 168 12.91 2.26 -21.18
CA VAL A 168 14.34 1.91 -21.22
C VAL A 168 14.76 1.58 -22.66
N GLU A 169 13.93 0.83 -23.40
CA GLU A 169 14.21 0.44 -24.79
C GLU A 169 14.09 1.61 -25.78
N GLU A 170 13.00 2.40 -25.72
CA GLU A 170 12.71 3.45 -26.69
C GLU A 170 13.72 4.60 -26.64
N SER A 171 14.15 5.00 -25.44
CA SER A 171 14.90 6.25 -25.30
C SER A 171 16.42 6.07 -25.43
N SER A 172 16.92 4.87 -25.77
CA SER A 172 18.35 4.53 -25.69
C SER A 172 18.95 5.01 -24.37
N VAL A 173 18.15 4.91 -23.29
CA VAL A 173 18.51 5.53 -22.01
C VAL A 173 19.77 4.86 -21.53
N ASP A 174 20.81 5.66 -21.33
CA ASP A 174 22.01 5.18 -20.69
C ASP A 174 21.61 4.66 -19.30
N ALA A 175 21.89 3.39 -19.03
CA ALA A 175 21.64 2.79 -17.72
C ALA A 175 22.26 3.61 -16.58
N ASP A 176 23.40 4.28 -16.84
CA ASP A 176 24.01 5.20 -15.88
C ASP A 176 23.11 6.41 -15.57
N ALA A 177 22.32 6.87 -16.54
CA ALA A 177 21.34 7.94 -16.33
C ALA A 177 20.19 7.49 -15.42
N VAL A 178 19.71 6.25 -15.54
CA VAL A 178 18.66 5.70 -14.66
C VAL A 178 19.19 5.57 -13.22
N ILE A 179 20.39 4.99 -13.04
CA ILE A 179 21.01 4.85 -11.73
C ILE A 179 21.27 6.22 -11.09
N LYS A 180 21.80 7.17 -11.87
CA LYS A 180 22.02 8.55 -11.41
C LYS A 180 20.69 9.25 -11.05
N GLY A 181 19.63 8.97 -11.80
CA GLY A 181 18.28 9.44 -11.46
C GLY A 181 17.79 8.85 -10.13
N LEU A 182 18.09 7.57 -9.85
CA LEU A 182 17.76 6.98 -8.56
C LEU A 182 18.51 7.65 -7.40
N ASP A 183 19.80 7.97 -7.60
CA ASP A 183 20.64 8.69 -6.63
C ASP A 183 20.16 10.12 -6.37
N SER A 184 19.53 10.74 -7.37
CA SER A 184 19.06 12.12 -7.28
C SER A 184 17.72 12.24 -6.55
N LEU A 185 16.90 11.18 -6.52
CA LEU A 185 15.65 11.15 -5.77
C LEU A 185 15.92 11.14 -4.27
N ARG A 186 15.52 12.21 -3.58
CA ARG A 186 15.66 12.38 -2.13
C ARG A 186 14.34 12.16 -1.41
N VAL A 187 14.38 11.48 -0.27
CA VAL A 187 13.25 11.29 0.64
C VAL A 187 13.63 11.64 2.07
N VAL A 188 12.63 12.04 2.86
CA VAL A 188 12.77 12.02 4.32
C VAL A 188 12.53 10.60 4.78
N ALA A 189 13.60 9.90 5.15
CA ALA A 189 13.58 8.59 5.75
C ALA A 189 13.35 8.73 7.26
N VAL A 190 12.26 8.14 7.73
CA VAL A 190 11.80 8.18 9.12
C VAL A 190 11.85 6.76 9.68
N GLU A 191 12.82 6.51 10.56
CA GLU A 191 12.94 5.26 11.30
C GLU A 191 12.18 5.38 12.60
N LEU A 192 11.21 4.48 12.79
CA LEU A 192 10.43 4.39 14.01
C LEU A 192 11.11 3.47 15.02
N GLU A 193 11.14 3.93 16.26
CA GLU A 193 11.55 3.16 17.44
C GLU A 193 10.34 2.36 17.98
N GLU A 194 10.58 1.39 18.87
CA GLU A 194 9.53 0.51 19.41
C GLU A 194 8.38 1.29 20.08
N ASP A 195 8.72 2.40 20.75
CA ASP A 195 7.75 3.25 21.46
C ASP A 195 7.09 4.31 20.56
N ASP A 196 7.54 4.47 19.31
CA ASP A 196 6.88 5.38 18.38
C ASP A 196 5.50 4.82 17.99
N ALA A 197 4.55 5.71 17.68
CA ALA A 197 3.22 5.31 17.20
C ALA A 197 3.13 5.49 15.67
N PRO A 198 3.38 4.43 14.86
CA PRO A 198 3.38 4.49 13.40
C PRO A 198 2.23 5.28 12.78
N GLN A 199 1.01 5.08 13.27
CA GLN A 199 -0.18 5.77 12.76
C GLN A 199 -0.14 7.27 12.98
N GLN A 200 0.33 7.74 14.14
CA GLN A 200 0.36 9.19 14.41
C GLN A 200 1.35 9.89 13.48
N VAL A 201 2.50 9.25 13.26
CA VAL A 201 3.54 9.72 12.34
C VAL A 201 3.00 9.72 10.92
N PHE A 202 2.42 8.60 10.48
CA PHE A 202 1.81 8.45 9.17
C PHE A 202 0.74 9.49 8.90
N GLU A 203 -0.21 9.70 9.81
CA GLU A 203 -1.28 10.69 9.67
C GLU A 203 -0.75 12.11 9.57
N SER A 204 0.25 12.47 10.38
CA SER A 204 0.84 13.80 10.37
C SER A 204 1.53 14.11 9.03
N LEU A 205 2.09 13.09 8.37
CA LEU A 205 2.81 13.20 7.10
C LEU A 205 1.88 13.07 5.88
N ASN A 206 0.84 12.22 5.95
CA ASN A 206 -0.10 11.97 4.85
C ASN A 206 -1.25 12.98 4.72
N ALA A 207 -1.33 13.98 5.59
CA ALA A 207 -2.33 15.06 5.51
C ALA A 207 -2.30 15.87 4.18
N LYS A 208 -1.37 15.60 3.25
CA LYS A 208 -1.20 16.30 1.96
C LYS A 208 -1.20 15.37 0.73
N GLY A 209 -1.32 14.05 0.89
CA GLY A 209 -1.25 13.05 -0.21
C GLY A 209 -2.62 12.53 -0.67
N ARG A 210 -2.64 11.50 -1.55
CA ARG A 210 -3.88 10.77 -1.91
C ARG A 210 -4.46 10.19 -0.61
N PRO A 211 -5.69 10.57 -0.21
CA PRO A 211 -6.23 10.15 1.08
C PRO A 211 -6.38 8.62 1.10
N LEU A 212 -5.87 7.99 2.16
CA LEU A 212 -6.27 6.63 2.49
C LEU A 212 -7.78 6.62 2.74
N SER A 213 -8.45 5.51 2.39
CA SER A 213 -9.85 5.33 2.76
C SER A 213 -9.99 5.32 4.29
N THR A 214 -11.19 5.63 4.81
CA THR A 214 -11.42 5.57 6.27
C THR A 214 -11.13 4.17 6.80
N ILE A 215 -11.48 3.17 6.01
CA ILE A 215 -11.32 1.76 6.36
C ILE A 215 -9.84 1.33 6.40
N ASP A 216 -8.99 1.82 5.49
CA ASP A 216 -7.54 1.62 5.55
C ASP A 216 -6.94 2.21 6.82
N LEU A 217 -7.36 3.43 7.17
CA LEU A 217 -6.89 4.10 8.36
C LEU A 217 -7.32 3.35 9.63
N LEU A 218 -8.55 2.82 9.66
CA LEU A 218 -9.04 2.02 10.78
C LEU A 218 -8.31 0.68 10.90
N ARG A 219 -8.11 -0.03 9.78
CA ARG A 219 -7.29 -1.24 9.73
C ARG A 219 -5.92 -0.98 10.32
N ASN A 220 -5.26 0.08 9.85
CA ASN A 220 -3.95 0.48 10.34
C ASN A 220 -3.95 0.72 11.86
N VAL A 221 -4.89 1.51 12.38
CA VAL A 221 -5.01 1.79 13.82
C VAL A 221 -5.20 0.52 14.66
N ILE A 222 -6.02 -0.42 14.18
CA ILE A 222 -6.29 -1.65 14.91
C ILE A 222 -5.09 -2.60 14.83
N MET A 223 -4.55 -2.84 13.63
CA MET A 223 -3.47 -3.80 13.38
C MET A 223 -2.16 -3.40 14.05
N ALA A 224 -1.89 -2.11 14.21
CA ALA A 224 -0.67 -1.63 14.85
C ALA A 224 -0.52 -2.03 16.33
N LYS A 225 -1.60 -2.45 17.00
CA LYS A 225 -1.54 -2.94 18.38
C LYS A 225 -1.11 -4.41 18.50
N TYR A 226 -0.91 -5.10 17.38
CA TYR A 226 -0.61 -6.52 17.32
C TYR A 226 0.78 -6.78 16.72
N GLY A 227 1.41 -7.89 17.11
CA GLY A 227 2.63 -8.39 16.44
C GLY A 227 2.31 -9.05 15.10
N ALA A 228 3.33 -9.24 14.25
CA ALA A 228 3.18 -9.69 12.85
C ALA A 228 2.33 -10.97 12.69
N THR A 229 2.51 -11.96 13.57
CA THR A 229 1.74 -13.21 13.56
C THR A 229 0.24 -12.96 13.77
N GLU A 230 -0.09 -12.14 14.77
CA GLU A 230 -1.49 -11.81 15.07
C GLU A 230 -2.08 -10.87 14.01
N GLN A 231 -1.29 -9.94 13.45
CA GLN A 231 -1.73 -9.11 12.33
C GLN A 231 -2.16 -9.96 11.14
N ARG A 232 -1.37 -10.97 10.77
CA ARG A 232 -1.72 -11.92 9.70
C ARG A 232 -2.98 -12.71 10.03
N ARG A 233 -3.06 -13.30 11.22
CA ARG A 233 -4.26 -14.04 11.65
C ARG A 233 -5.53 -13.17 11.58
N LEU A 234 -5.48 -11.96 12.11
CA LEU A 234 -6.62 -11.04 12.14
C LEU A 234 -6.98 -10.54 10.73
N PHE A 235 -5.98 -10.30 9.88
CA PHE A 235 -6.19 -9.94 8.49
C PHE A 235 -6.92 -11.07 7.74
N ASP A 236 -6.40 -12.29 7.79
CA ASP A 236 -6.96 -13.45 7.09
C ASP A 236 -8.38 -13.77 7.58
N MET A 237 -8.62 -13.68 8.89
CA MET A 237 -9.91 -14.03 9.50
C MET A 237 -11.00 -12.98 9.26
N TYR A 238 -10.67 -11.69 9.33
CA TYR A 238 -11.67 -10.63 9.39
C TYR A 238 -11.55 -9.59 8.29
N TRP A 239 -10.38 -9.39 7.70
CA TRP A 239 -10.20 -8.33 6.73
C TRP A 239 -10.22 -8.81 5.29
N ALA A 240 -9.47 -9.86 4.96
CA ALA A 240 -9.48 -10.46 3.62
C ALA A 240 -10.91 -10.81 3.14
N PRO A 241 -11.84 -11.32 3.98
CA PRO A 241 -13.22 -11.53 3.55
C PRO A 241 -13.98 -10.23 3.22
N ILE A 242 -13.67 -9.12 3.88
CA ILE A 242 -14.26 -7.81 3.57
C ILE A 242 -13.74 -7.33 2.21
N ASP A 243 -12.42 -7.33 2.01
CA ASP A 243 -11.82 -6.88 0.75
C ASP A 243 -12.41 -7.71 -0.42
N GLU A 244 -12.49 -9.04 -0.25
CA GLU A 244 -13.08 -9.94 -1.25
C GLU A 244 -14.56 -9.65 -1.54
N ALA A 245 -15.38 -9.46 -0.50
CA ALA A 245 -16.79 -9.18 -0.67
C ALA A 245 -17.06 -7.83 -1.35
N PHE A 246 -16.12 -6.88 -1.28
CA PHE A 246 -16.30 -5.54 -1.84
C PHE A 246 -15.61 -5.35 -3.20
N HIS A 247 -14.78 -6.28 -3.68
CA HIS A 247 -14.23 -6.26 -5.04
C HIS A 247 -15.31 -6.11 -6.12
N GLN A 248 -16.52 -6.63 -5.88
CA GLN A 248 -17.67 -6.49 -6.78
C GLN A 248 -18.07 -5.04 -7.10
N PHE A 249 -17.64 -4.06 -6.29
CA PHE A 249 -17.95 -2.64 -6.47
C PHE A 249 -16.88 -1.87 -7.28
N GLY A 250 -15.77 -2.52 -7.65
CA GLY A 250 -14.72 -1.94 -8.48
C GLY A 250 -14.23 -0.57 -7.97
N ALA A 251 -14.25 0.44 -8.85
CA ALA A 251 -13.78 1.79 -8.52
C ALA A 251 -14.56 2.49 -7.38
N GLU A 252 -15.76 2.01 -7.03
CA GLU A 252 -16.56 2.56 -5.94
C GLU A 252 -16.34 1.83 -4.60
N GLN A 253 -15.46 0.82 -4.53
CA GLN A 253 -15.20 0.01 -3.33
C GLN A 253 -15.04 0.85 -2.06
N ASP A 254 -14.23 1.91 -2.08
CA ASP A 254 -14.02 2.78 -0.91
C ASP A 254 -15.31 3.48 -0.44
N VAL A 255 -16.20 3.85 -1.37
CA VAL A 255 -17.48 4.50 -1.05
C VAL A 255 -18.41 3.51 -0.35
N TYR A 256 -18.48 2.27 -0.86
CA TYR A 256 -19.29 1.21 -0.26
C TYR A 256 -18.76 0.80 1.11
N LEU A 257 -17.45 0.69 1.27
CA LEU A 257 -16.81 0.38 2.55
C LEU A 257 -17.08 1.46 3.60
N ASP A 258 -16.95 2.74 3.25
CA ASP A 258 -17.26 3.85 4.16
C ASP A 258 -18.75 3.88 4.53
N ALA A 259 -19.66 3.56 3.60
CA ALA A 259 -21.09 3.42 3.88
C ALA A 259 -21.37 2.26 4.85
N ALA A 260 -20.73 1.11 4.66
CA ALA A 260 -20.88 -0.06 5.54
C ALA A 260 -20.37 0.23 6.96
N LEU A 261 -19.23 0.92 7.09
CA LEU A 261 -18.70 1.37 8.38
C LEU A 261 -19.62 2.38 9.07
N HIS A 262 -20.21 3.31 8.31
CA HIS A 262 -21.18 4.26 8.85
C HIS A 262 -22.45 3.55 9.35
N ALA A 263 -22.93 2.53 8.63
CA ALA A 263 -24.04 1.69 9.07
C ALA A 263 -23.70 0.92 10.35
N TRP A 264 -22.51 0.31 10.41
CA TRP A 264 -22.02 -0.37 11.61
C TRP A 264 -21.96 0.60 12.81
N ALA A 265 -21.42 1.80 12.60
CA ALA A 265 -21.26 2.82 13.63
C ALA A 265 -22.60 3.27 14.22
N GLU A 266 -23.60 3.52 13.37
CA GLU A 266 -24.95 3.90 13.83
C GLU A 266 -25.57 2.82 14.75
N LYS A 267 -25.33 1.54 14.44
CA LYS A 267 -25.93 0.41 15.17
C LYS A 267 -25.16 0.02 16.44
N HIS A 268 -23.84 -0.02 16.39
CA HIS A 268 -23.02 -0.63 17.44
C HIS A 268 -22.20 0.39 18.25
N ALA A 269 -22.02 1.61 17.72
CA ALA A 269 -21.18 2.63 18.33
C ALA A 269 -21.84 4.02 18.21
N PRO A 270 -22.98 4.27 18.90
CA PRO A 270 -23.73 5.54 18.78
C PRO A 270 -22.96 6.79 19.24
N GLY A 271 -21.79 6.62 19.85
CA GLY A 271 -20.82 7.69 20.14
C GLY A 271 -20.05 8.18 18.92
N ILE A 272 -20.00 7.40 17.83
CA ILE A 272 -19.42 7.80 16.55
C ILE A 272 -20.47 8.63 15.80
N ARG A 273 -20.20 9.91 15.62
CA ARG A 273 -21.06 10.82 14.84
C ARG A 273 -20.25 11.48 13.75
N ALA A 274 -20.51 11.11 12.51
CA ALA A 274 -19.91 11.70 11.34
C ALA A 274 -21.02 12.23 10.43
N SER A 275 -21.09 13.55 10.27
CA SER A 275 -22.11 14.17 9.41
C SER A 275 -21.75 14.04 7.94
N LYS A 276 -20.44 13.89 7.66
CA LYS A 276 -19.86 13.74 6.33
C LYS A 276 -18.90 12.57 6.29
N ARG A 277 -18.67 12.03 5.09
CA ARG A 277 -17.73 10.94 4.85
C ARG A 277 -16.32 11.26 5.37
N SER A 278 -15.84 12.48 5.14
CA SER A 278 -14.52 12.93 5.58
C SER A 278 -14.33 13.01 7.10
N GLU A 279 -15.41 13.01 7.88
CA GLU A 279 -15.37 13.06 9.35
C GLU A 279 -15.33 11.66 9.97
N LEU A 280 -15.65 10.61 9.21
CA LEU A 280 -15.86 9.25 9.72
C LEU A 280 -14.64 8.72 10.46
N TYR A 281 -13.47 8.86 9.86
CA TYR A 281 -12.22 8.40 10.46
C TYR A 281 -11.96 9.03 11.83
N GLN A 282 -12.07 10.37 11.93
CA GLN A 282 -11.82 11.08 13.18
C GLN A 282 -12.83 10.71 14.27
N ALA A 283 -14.09 10.49 13.89
CA ALA A 283 -15.13 10.06 14.82
C ALA A 283 -14.84 8.64 15.38
N PHE A 284 -14.43 7.70 14.52
CA PHE A 284 -14.01 6.37 14.96
C PHE A 284 -12.77 6.41 15.85
N LYS A 285 -11.77 7.21 15.50
CA LYS A 285 -10.53 7.35 16.29
C LYS A 285 -10.83 7.88 17.70
N ALA A 286 -11.69 8.89 17.80
CA ALA A 286 -12.15 9.42 19.08
C ALA A 286 -12.91 8.35 19.90
N TYR A 287 -13.73 7.53 19.24
CA TYR A 287 -14.42 6.43 19.89
C TYR A 287 -13.45 5.38 20.43
N LEU A 288 -12.45 4.96 19.64
CA LEU A 288 -11.42 4.01 20.08
C LEU A 288 -10.59 4.55 21.26
N GLY A 289 -10.20 5.82 21.22
CA GLY A 289 -9.44 6.45 22.31
C GLY A 289 -10.24 6.69 23.59
N GLY A 290 -11.58 6.69 23.51
CA GLY A 290 -12.46 6.81 24.68
C GLY A 290 -12.86 5.48 25.31
N HIS A 291 -12.48 4.35 24.71
CA HIS A 291 -12.94 3.02 25.11
C HIS A 291 -11.79 2.00 25.18
N ASP A 292 -10.87 2.21 26.12
CA ASP A 292 -9.69 1.34 26.33
C ASP A 292 -10.04 -0.12 26.69
N SER A 293 -11.28 -0.40 27.10
CA SER A 293 -11.76 -1.74 27.45
C SER A 293 -12.34 -2.53 26.27
N ILE A 294 -12.46 -1.93 25.07
CA ILE A 294 -12.96 -2.65 23.90
C ILE A 294 -11.91 -3.67 23.45
N SER A 295 -12.32 -4.94 23.35
CA SER A 295 -11.54 -5.95 22.64
C SER A 295 -11.48 -5.59 21.17
N LEU A 296 -10.28 -5.25 20.70
CA LEU A 296 -10.05 -4.88 19.30
C LEU A 296 -10.41 -6.00 18.32
N GLU A 297 -10.26 -7.26 18.71
CA GLU A 297 -10.67 -8.40 17.88
C GLU A 297 -12.21 -8.54 17.84
N GLU A 298 -12.92 -8.31 18.94
CA GLU A 298 -14.39 -8.31 18.94
C GLU A 298 -14.94 -7.17 18.07
N LEU A 299 -14.28 -6.01 18.11
CA LEU A 299 -14.58 -4.90 17.22
C LEU A 299 -14.38 -5.29 15.74
N LEU A 300 -13.23 -5.87 15.39
CA LEU A 300 -12.96 -6.34 14.02
C LEU A 300 -13.99 -7.36 13.55
N ARG A 301 -14.35 -8.32 14.41
CA ARG A 301 -15.37 -9.33 14.12
C ARG A 301 -16.73 -8.68 13.84
N SER A 302 -17.16 -7.74 14.69
CA SER A 302 -18.43 -7.05 14.53
C SER A 302 -18.47 -6.19 13.25
N ILE A 303 -17.37 -5.52 12.93
CA ILE A 303 -17.21 -4.77 11.67
C ILE A 303 -17.30 -5.73 10.48
N ASN A 304 -16.55 -6.83 10.50
CA ASN A 304 -16.55 -7.85 9.46
C ASN A 304 -17.97 -8.38 9.18
N GLU A 305 -18.67 -8.84 10.21
CA GLU A 305 -20.05 -9.35 10.07
C GLU A 305 -20.98 -8.33 9.42
N SER A 306 -20.88 -7.06 9.82
CA SER A 306 -21.74 -5.99 9.28
C SER A 306 -21.35 -5.59 7.86
N CYS A 307 -20.06 -5.54 7.53
CA CYS A 307 -19.56 -5.29 6.19
C CYS A 307 -20.00 -6.40 5.22
N LEU A 308 -19.86 -7.67 5.60
CA LEU A 308 -20.31 -8.80 4.78
C LEU A 308 -21.83 -8.78 4.55
N ALA A 309 -22.61 -8.48 5.59
CA ALA A 309 -24.05 -8.33 5.45
C ALA A 309 -24.43 -7.17 4.51
N PHE A 310 -23.69 -6.06 4.57
CA PHE A 310 -23.87 -4.90 3.69
C PHE A 310 -23.58 -5.26 2.23
N ALA A 311 -22.44 -5.91 1.97
CA ALA A 311 -22.03 -6.35 0.63
C ALA A 311 -22.96 -7.40 0.02
N ALA A 312 -23.59 -8.24 0.83
CA ALA A 312 -24.59 -9.20 0.38
C ALA A 312 -25.94 -8.55 -0.02
N ALA A 313 -26.25 -7.36 0.51
CA ALA A 313 -27.51 -6.67 0.27
C ALA A 313 -27.36 -5.14 0.02
N PRO A 314 -26.55 -4.72 -0.98
CA PRO A 314 -26.23 -3.30 -1.22
C PRO A 314 -27.45 -2.48 -1.66
N GLY A 315 -28.49 -3.15 -2.18
CA GLY A 315 -29.75 -2.51 -2.60
C GLY A 315 -30.79 -2.35 -1.49
N SER A 316 -30.51 -2.82 -0.27
CA SER A 316 -31.45 -2.72 0.86
C SER A 316 -31.75 -1.25 1.21
N PRO A 317 -32.92 -0.93 1.80
CA PRO A 317 -33.24 0.43 2.22
C PRO A 317 -32.21 1.01 3.18
N GLU A 318 -31.67 0.18 4.06
CA GLU A 318 -30.60 0.55 4.99
C GLU A 318 -29.30 0.85 4.24
N ALA A 319 -28.84 -0.04 3.36
CA ALA A 319 -27.62 0.18 2.58
C ALA A 319 -27.71 1.46 1.73
N LYS A 320 -28.86 1.69 1.07
CA LYS A 320 -29.09 2.91 0.27
C LYS A 320 -28.99 4.19 1.09
N LYS A 321 -29.54 4.21 2.32
CA LYS A 321 -29.42 5.36 3.23
C LYS A 321 -27.96 5.71 3.50
N HIS A 322 -27.12 4.71 3.79
CA HIS A 322 -25.71 4.93 4.11
C HIS A 322 -24.85 5.21 2.86
N LEU A 323 -25.22 4.66 1.69
CA LEU A 323 -24.60 5.01 0.41
C LEU A 323 -24.89 6.47 0.03
N ASP A 324 -26.14 6.92 0.17
CA ASP A 324 -26.51 8.32 -0.09
C ASP A 324 -25.75 9.30 0.83
N TRP A 325 -25.48 8.89 2.08
CA TRP A 325 -24.59 9.63 2.98
C TRP A 325 -23.14 9.64 2.50
N ALA A 326 -22.61 8.50 2.03
CA ALA A 326 -21.22 8.38 1.59
C ALA A 326 -20.91 9.19 0.32
N VAL A 327 -21.88 9.31 -0.59
CA VAL A 327 -21.76 10.16 -1.80
C VAL A 327 -22.18 11.62 -1.56
N GLU A 328 -22.48 11.99 -0.30
CA GLU A 328 -22.92 13.33 0.10
C GLU A 328 -24.11 13.87 -0.71
N LYS A 329 -25.08 12.99 -1.06
CA LYS A 329 -26.27 13.44 -1.79
C LYS A 329 -27.07 14.45 -0.94
N PRO A 330 -27.49 15.59 -1.52
CA PRO A 330 -28.35 16.52 -0.81
C PRO A 330 -29.65 15.83 -0.39
N GLN A 331 -29.93 15.77 0.91
CA GLN A 331 -31.21 15.30 1.41
C GLN A 331 -32.32 16.25 0.91
N GLY A 332 -33.17 15.78 -0.02
CA GLY A 332 -34.35 16.53 -0.47
C GLY A 332 -34.68 16.50 -1.96
N LEU A 333 -33.87 15.89 -2.82
CA LEU A 333 -34.27 15.68 -4.23
C LEU A 333 -35.00 14.36 -4.39
N ILE A 334 -36.34 14.44 -4.39
CA ILE A 334 -37.23 13.38 -4.87
C ILE A 334 -36.75 12.96 -6.26
N SER A 335 -36.52 11.66 -6.44
CA SER A 335 -36.25 11.04 -7.74
C SER A 335 -37.16 11.64 -8.82
N GLN A 336 -36.58 12.25 -9.86
CA GLN A 336 -37.32 12.71 -11.04
C GLN A 336 -37.82 11.56 -11.93
N SER A 337 -37.99 10.35 -11.39
CA SER A 337 -38.60 9.22 -12.11
C SER A 337 -40.14 9.23 -12.12
N LYS A 338 -40.79 10.38 -11.83
CA LYS A 338 -42.26 10.54 -11.85
C LYS A 338 -42.77 11.82 -12.52
N LEU A 339 -41.95 12.47 -13.36
CA LEU A 339 -42.39 13.66 -14.14
C LEU A 339 -42.68 13.37 -15.62
N PHE A 340 -42.36 12.16 -16.10
CA PHE A 340 -42.81 11.66 -17.39
C PHE A 340 -43.29 10.21 -17.19
N GLY A 341 -44.55 10.06 -16.78
CA GLY A 341 -45.29 8.83 -17.04
C GLY A 341 -45.80 8.84 -18.47
N ASP A 342 -45.85 7.66 -19.08
CA ASP A 342 -46.51 7.25 -20.34
C ASP A 342 -46.81 8.31 -21.41
#